data_AF-A0A5Q3Q2D2-F1
#
_entry.id   AF-A0A5Q3Q2D2-F1
#
_cell.length_a   1.000
_cell.length_b   1.000
_cell.length_c   1.000
_cell.angle_alpha   90.00
_cell.angle_beta   90.00
_cell.angle_gamma   90.00
#
_symmetry.space_group_name_H-M   'P 1'
#
loop_
_entity.id
_entity.type
_entity.pdbx_description
1 polymer ?
#
loop_
_entity_poly.entity_id
_entity_poly.type
_entity_poly.pdbx_seq_one_letter_code
_entity_poly.pdbx_strand_id
1 'polypeptide(L)'
;MSKKDFGSSRGAGAVGNRLAGRYAESRPDETSTSAPPAAEPPREKPRMVTRSWYLPAETAAHLTATADQLWRELPGTSKHEVLAALLEAGIAHSDDVRHRLSQTSQS
;
A
#
# COMPACT_ATOMS: atom_id res chain seq x y z
N MET A 1 -10.88 41.74 -10.75
CA MET A 1 -9.89 42.81 -10.51
C MET A 1 -8.52 42.16 -10.35
N SER A 2 -7.68 42.29 -11.39
CA SER A 2 -6.29 41.82 -11.38
C SER A 2 -5.39 42.87 -10.74
N LYS A 3 -4.51 42.45 -9.83
CA LYS A 3 -3.27 43.18 -9.53
C LYS A 3 -2.11 42.18 -9.51
N LYS A 4 -1.18 42.43 -10.45
CA LYS A 4 0.20 41.97 -10.43
C LYS A 4 0.85 42.42 -9.11
N ASP A 5 1.89 41.74 -8.65
CA ASP A 5 3.17 42.40 -8.44
C ASP A 5 4.33 41.40 -8.35
N PHE A 6 5.39 41.82 -9.01
CA PHE A 6 6.65 41.15 -9.31
C PHE A 6 7.64 41.60 -8.21
N GLY A 7 8.40 40.68 -7.61
CA GLY A 7 9.31 41.03 -6.52
C GLY A 7 10.46 40.05 -6.37
N SER A 8 11.45 40.19 -7.26
CA SER A 8 12.75 39.53 -7.18
C SER A 8 13.56 40.14 -6.02
N SER A 9 14.12 39.31 -5.14
CA SER A 9 15.22 39.72 -4.28
C SER A 9 16.18 38.56 -4.05
N ARG A 10 17.28 38.57 -4.82
CA ARG A 10 18.49 37.77 -4.53
C ARG A 10 19.29 38.53 -3.47
N GLY A 11 19.22 38.08 -2.23
CA GLY A 11 20.16 38.48 -1.19
C GLY A 11 21.42 37.64 -1.24
N ALA A 12 22.48 38.18 -1.85
CA ALA A 12 23.85 37.70 -1.70
C ALA A 12 24.43 38.28 -0.40
N GLY A 13 25.15 37.46 0.37
CA GLY A 13 26.00 37.96 1.46
C GLY A 13 26.09 37.06 2.68
N ALA A 14 26.75 35.90 2.54
CA ALA A 14 27.28 35.16 3.69
C ALA A 14 28.81 35.13 3.59
N VAL A 15 29.44 36.16 4.16
CA VAL A 15 30.88 36.24 4.40
C VAL A 15 31.11 35.78 5.84
N GLY A 16 31.83 34.68 6.03
CA GLY A 16 32.09 34.13 7.36
C GLY A 16 33.17 33.05 7.34
N ASN A 17 34.29 33.31 6.67
CA ASN A 17 35.45 32.41 6.67
C ASN A 17 36.35 32.78 7.87
N ARG A 18 36.33 31.98 8.94
CA ARG A 18 37.40 31.94 9.95
C ARG A 18 37.89 30.50 10.08
N LEU A 19 38.85 30.14 9.22
CA LEU A 19 39.72 29.01 9.44
C LEU A 19 40.82 29.44 10.41
N ALA A 20 40.78 28.93 11.64
CA ALA A 20 41.92 28.86 12.55
C ALA A 20 42.23 27.37 12.73
N GLY A 21 43.35 26.92 12.18
CA GLY A 21 43.73 25.52 12.16
C GLY A 21 44.22 24.99 13.50
N ARG A 22 44.44 23.67 13.57
CA ARG A 22 45.62 23.03 14.18
C ARG A 22 45.69 21.56 13.73
N TYR A 23 46.85 21.25 13.14
CA TYR A 23 47.64 20.03 13.24
C TYR A 23 46.96 18.66 13.21
N ALA A 24 47.39 17.93 12.18
CA ALA A 24 47.23 16.50 11.97
C ALA A 24 47.86 15.67 13.10
N GLU A 25 47.19 14.57 13.45
CA GLU A 25 47.85 13.40 14.03
C GLU A 25 47.24 12.15 13.38
N SER A 26 48.10 11.47 12.62
CA SER A 26 47.80 10.24 11.89
C SER A 26 47.68 9.05 12.84
N ARG A 27 46.61 8.26 12.68
CA ARG A 27 46.57 6.86 13.12
C ARG A 27 46.19 5.97 11.93
N PRO A 28 47.03 5.00 11.52
CA PRO A 28 46.61 3.90 10.67
C PRO A 28 46.04 2.75 11.53
N ASP A 29 45.44 1.76 10.86
CA ASP A 29 44.76 0.55 11.39
C ASP A 29 43.33 0.80 11.91
N GLU A 30 42.24 0.16 11.47
CA GLU A 30 42.01 -1.09 10.73
C GLU A 30 40.74 -0.97 9.88
N THR A 31 40.71 -1.78 8.83
CA THR A 31 39.57 -2.11 7.97
C THR A 31 38.26 -2.34 8.73
N SER A 32 37.26 -1.49 8.47
CA SER A 32 35.85 -1.91 8.46
C SER A 32 35.10 -1.06 7.45
N THR A 33 35.07 -1.58 6.22
CA THR A 33 34.11 -1.22 5.19
C THR A 33 32.70 -1.34 5.79
N SER A 34 32.14 -0.22 6.26
CA SER A 34 30.69 -0.12 6.42
C SER A 34 30.11 0.05 5.03
N ALA A 35 29.81 -1.08 4.38
CA ALA A 35 28.95 -1.09 3.22
C ALA A 35 27.62 -0.41 3.62
N PRO A 36 27.05 0.47 2.78
CA PRO A 36 25.71 0.98 3.04
C PRO A 36 24.76 -0.22 3.21
N PRO A 37 23.80 -0.16 4.17
CA PRO A 37 22.85 -1.26 4.34
C PRO A 37 22.20 -1.52 2.99
N ALA A 38 22.24 -2.78 2.56
CA ALA A 38 21.60 -3.23 1.33
C ALA A 38 20.17 -2.68 1.32
N ALA A 39 19.86 -1.86 0.32
CA ALA A 39 18.52 -1.35 0.14
C ALA A 39 17.58 -2.56 0.11
N GLU A 40 16.65 -2.64 1.07
CA GLU A 40 15.63 -3.67 1.06
C GLU A 40 15.01 -3.72 -0.34
N PRO A 41 14.87 -4.91 -0.96
CA PRO A 41 14.26 -5.00 -2.27
C PRO A 41 12.88 -4.33 -2.19
N PRO A 42 12.53 -3.46 -3.15
CA PRO A 42 11.28 -2.73 -3.11
C PRO A 42 10.14 -3.73 -2.98
N ARG A 43 9.36 -3.62 -1.90
CA ARG A 43 8.16 -4.45 -1.70
C ARG A 43 7.27 -4.24 -2.92
N GLU A 44 7.15 -5.26 -3.76
CA GLU A 44 6.27 -5.20 -4.92
C GLU A 44 4.85 -4.95 -4.43
N LYS A 45 4.28 -3.82 -4.84
CA LYS A 45 2.89 -3.52 -4.52
C LYS A 45 2.03 -4.58 -5.18
N PRO A 46 1.10 -5.23 -4.46
CA PRO A 46 0.19 -6.20 -5.06
C PRO A 46 -0.55 -5.53 -6.22
N ARG A 47 -0.50 -6.16 -7.40
CA ARG A 47 -1.22 -5.67 -8.57
C ARG A 47 -2.70 -5.99 -8.43
N MET A 48 -3.53 -4.97 -8.28
CA MET A 48 -4.98 -5.14 -8.30
C MET A 48 -5.49 -5.22 -9.75
N VAL A 49 -6.42 -6.14 -10.02
CA VAL A 49 -7.10 -6.30 -11.30
C VAL A 49 -8.61 -6.15 -11.06
N THR A 50 -9.28 -5.39 -11.90
CA THR A 50 -10.74 -5.21 -11.83
C THR A 50 -11.45 -6.24 -12.70
N ARG A 51 -12.48 -6.88 -12.14
CA ARG A 51 -13.43 -7.77 -12.82
C ARG A 51 -14.85 -7.42 -12.40
N SER A 52 -15.80 -7.62 -13.31
CA SER A 52 -17.22 -7.33 -13.08
C SER A 52 -18.07 -8.55 -13.41
N TRP A 53 -19.03 -8.86 -12.54
CA TRP A 53 -19.97 -9.96 -12.72
C TRP A 53 -21.40 -9.48 -12.41
N TYR A 54 -22.39 -10.11 -13.03
CA TYR A 54 -23.80 -9.90 -12.71
C TYR A 54 -24.25 -10.90 -11.65
N LEU A 55 -24.99 -10.41 -10.66
CA LEU A 55 -25.56 -11.20 -9.57
C LEU A 55 -27.05 -10.85 -9.43
N PRO A 56 -27.87 -11.78 -8.92
CA PRO A 56 -29.21 -11.42 -8.45
C PRO A 56 -29.14 -10.28 -7.42
N ALA A 57 -30.09 -9.35 -7.49
CA ALA A 57 -30.08 -8.14 -6.65
C ALA A 57 -30.01 -8.47 -5.15
N GLU A 58 -30.76 -9.48 -4.71
CA GLU A 58 -30.77 -9.94 -3.32
C GLU A 58 -29.39 -10.49 -2.89
N THR A 59 -28.74 -11.29 -3.74
CA THR A 59 -27.40 -11.81 -3.47
C THR A 59 -26.38 -10.69 -3.36
N ALA A 60 -26.43 -9.70 -4.26
CA ALA A 60 -25.54 -8.54 -4.21
C ALA A 60 -25.75 -7.71 -2.93
N ALA A 61 -27.01 -7.52 -2.53
CA ALA A 61 -27.35 -6.81 -1.29
C ALA A 61 -26.82 -7.54 -0.05
N HIS A 62 -27.01 -8.86 0.03
CA HIS A 62 -26.50 -9.68 1.13
C HIS A 62 -24.97 -9.65 1.20
N LEU A 63 -24.28 -9.87 0.08
CA LEU A 63 -22.82 -9.82 0.03
C LEU A 63 -22.28 -8.46 0.50
N THR A 64 -22.91 -7.37 0.06
CA THR A 64 -22.52 -6.01 0.45
C THR A 64 -22.73 -5.79 1.95
N ALA A 65 -23.90 -6.19 2.48
CA ALA A 65 -24.21 -6.05 3.90
C ALA A 65 -23.25 -6.84 4.79
N THR A 66 -22.92 -8.09 4.41
CA THR A 66 -21.94 -8.92 5.13
C THR A 66 -20.55 -8.29 5.09
N ALA A 67 -20.10 -7.81 3.93
CA ALA A 67 -18.81 -7.15 3.83
C ALA A 67 -18.74 -5.86 4.68
N ASP A 68 -19.81 -5.06 4.69
CA ASP A 68 -19.90 -3.84 5.51
C ASP A 68 -19.96 -4.13 7.01
N GLN A 69 -20.59 -5.22 7.41
CA GLN A 69 -20.59 -5.66 8.80
C GLN A 69 -19.17 -6.06 9.24
N LEU A 70 -18.53 -6.99 8.52
CA LEU A 70 -17.19 -7.47 8.84
C LEU A 70 -16.14 -6.35 8.82
N TRP A 71 -16.23 -5.44 7.85
CA TRP A 71 -15.34 -4.30 7.77
C TRP A 71 -15.45 -3.38 9.00
N ARG A 72 -16.66 -3.19 9.55
CA ARG A 72 -16.85 -2.40 10.78
C ARG A 72 -16.35 -3.11 12.03
N GLU A 73 -16.34 -4.44 12.03
CA GLU A 73 -15.86 -5.25 13.16
C GLU A 73 -14.33 -5.42 13.18
N LEU A 74 -13.66 -5.26 12.03
CA LEU A 74 -12.23 -5.53 11.85
C LEU A 74 -11.40 -4.23 11.64
N PRO A 75 -10.90 -3.60 12.72
CA PRO A 75 -10.13 -2.37 12.60
C PRO A 75 -8.84 -2.58 11.80
N GLY A 76 -8.54 -1.63 10.89
CA GLY A 76 -7.35 -1.67 10.06
C GLY A 76 -7.47 -2.50 8.77
N THR A 77 -8.61 -3.16 8.54
CA THR A 77 -8.88 -3.90 7.29
C THR A 77 -9.66 -3.01 6.32
N SER A 78 -9.35 -3.08 5.03
CA SER A 78 -10.11 -2.41 3.98
C SER A 78 -11.31 -3.24 3.53
N LYS A 79 -12.39 -2.59 3.04
CA LYS A 79 -13.56 -3.29 2.50
C LYS A 79 -13.20 -4.25 1.35
N HIS A 80 -12.18 -3.92 0.55
CA HIS A 80 -11.70 -4.78 -0.53
C HIS A 80 -11.04 -6.07 -0.01
N GLU A 81 -10.27 -6.00 1.08
CA GLU A 81 -9.67 -7.18 1.73
C GLU A 81 -10.75 -8.07 2.33
N VAL A 82 -11.77 -7.49 2.98
CA VAL A 82 -12.93 -8.25 3.47
C VAL A 82 -13.64 -8.98 2.33
N LEU A 83 -13.89 -8.28 1.21
CA LEU A 83 -14.53 -8.89 0.05
C LEU A 83 -13.67 -10.01 -0.56
N ALA A 84 -12.36 -9.81 -0.65
CA ALA A 84 -11.43 -10.84 -1.12
C ALA A 84 -11.49 -12.08 -0.22
N ALA A 85 -11.44 -11.91 1.09
CA ALA A 85 -11.52 -13.02 2.06
C ALA A 85 -12.85 -13.79 1.95
N LEU A 86 -13.98 -13.08 1.78
CA LEU A 86 -15.29 -13.71 1.55
C LEU A 86 -15.30 -14.56 0.27
N LEU A 87 -14.72 -14.04 -0.82
CA LEU A 87 -14.64 -14.77 -2.09
C LEU A 87 -13.70 -15.98 -1.99
N GLU A 88 -12.55 -15.84 -1.33
CA GLU A 88 -11.61 -16.94 -1.09
C GLU A 88 -12.26 -18.07 -0.26
N ALA A 89 -12.99 -17.72 0.79
CA ALA A 89 -13.76 -18.68 1.58
C ALA A 89 -14.82 -19.41 0.72
N GLY A 90 -15.52 -18.68 -0.16
CA GLY A 90 -16.46 -19.27 -1.11
C GLY A 90 -15.79 -20.24 -2.10
N ILE A 91 -14.60 -19.91 -2.59
CA ILE A 91 -13.81 -20.77 -3.48
C ILE A 91 -13.34 -22.03 -2.75
N ALA A 92 -12.93 -21.91 -1.49
CA ALA A 92 -12.55 -23.04 -0.66
C ALA A 92 -13.69 -24.05 -0.43
N HIS A 93 -14.95 -23.63 -0.59
CA HIS A 93 -16.15 -24.47 -0.52
C HIS A 93 -16.74 -24.78 -1.90
N SER A 94 -15.93 -24.73 -2.96
CA SER A 94 -16.38 -24.95 -4.35
C SER A 94 -16.95 -26.35 -4.60
N ASP A 95 -16.52 -27.37 -3.85
CA ASP A 95 -17.09 -28.72 -3.97
C ASP A 95 -18.55 -28.78 -3.48
N ASP A 96 -18.88 -28.08 -2.39
CA ASP A 96 -20.25 -27.97 -1.89
C ASP A 96 -21.14 -27.23 -2.89
N VAL A 97 -20.61 -26.18 -3.52
CA VAL A 97 -21.29 -25.45 -4.59
C VAL A 97 -21.54 -26.37 -5.78
N ARG A 98 -20.56 -27.17 -6.21
CA ARG A 98 -20.72 -28.13 -7.30
C ARG A 98 -21.81 -29.14 -6.98
N HIS A 99 -21.80 -29.70 -5.78
CA HIS A 99 -22.82 -30.66 -5.33
C HIS A 99 -24.23 -30.06 -5.40
N ARG A 100 -24.43 -28.86 -4.84
CA ARG A 100 -25.73 -28.16 -4.88
C ARG A 100 -26.21 -27.90 -6.31
N LEU A 101 -25.35 -27.38 -7.17
CA LEU A 101 -25.71 -27.09 -8.57
C LEU A 101 -26.06 -28.37 -9.35
N SER A 102 -25.38 -29.49 -9.07
CA SER A 102 -25.68 -30.77 -9.71
C SER A 102 -27.07 -31.31 -9.34
N GLN A 103 -27.52 -31.06 -8.11
CA GLN A 103 -28.85 -31.44 -7.64
C GLN A 103 -29.96 -30.56 -8.21
N THR A 104 -29.71 -29.25 -8.32
CA THR A 104 -30.67 -28.31 -8.92
C THR A 104 -30.88 -28.57 -10.41
N SER A 105 -29.87 -29.08 -11.12
CA SER A 105 -29.97 -29.36 -12.56
C SER A 105 -30.77 -30.62 -12.91
N GLN A 106 -31.15 -31.43 -11.91
CA GLN A 106 -31.92 -32.67 -12.08
C GLN A 106 -33.40 -32.52 -11.71
N SER A 107 -33.81 -31.36 -11.21
CA SER A 107 -35.20 -31.02 -10.86
C SER A 107 -35.85 -30.21 -11.97
#